data_AF-A0A1Q7Z2T7-F1
#
_entry.id   AF-A0A1Q7Z2T7-F1
#
_cell.length_a   1.000
_cell.length_b   1.000
_cell.length_c   1.000
_cell.angle_alpha   90.00
_cell.angle_beta   90.00
_cell.angle_gamma   90.00
#
_symmetry.space_group_name_H-M   'P 1'
#
loop_
_entity.id
_entity.type
_entity.pdbx_description
1 polymer ?
#
loop_
_entity_poly.entity_id
_entity_poly.type
_entity_poly.pdbx_seq_one_letter_code
_entity_poly.pdbx_strand_id
1 'polypeptide(L)'
;MGKKPPLPPWLEHTALVKKKMKERGFKMADRVQICSQCGEYAEETWSLKGGQGLGGRDICACMNCGRARSWKGQGAARLLEEPFDLIGFLGIAARG
;
A
#
# COMPACT_ATOMS: atom_id res chain seq x y z
N MET A 1 7.32 26.39 -21.87
CA MET A 1 6.66 25.50 -20.88
C MET A 1 7.19 24.09 -21.09
N GLY A 2 8.22 23.68 -20.33
CA GLY A 2 8.80 22.34 -20.46
C GLY A 2 7.83 21.31 -19.89
N LYS A 3 7.31 20.42 -20.74
CA LYS A 3 6.54 19.26 -20.27
C LYS A 3 7.51 18.40 -19.47
N LYS A 4 7.25 18.20 -18.17
CA LYS A 4 8.01 17.24 -17.37
C LYS A 4 7.95 15.89 -18.09
N PRO A 5 9.08 15.17 -18.21
CA PRO A 5 9.09 13.84 -18.80
C PRO A 5 8.05 12.96 -18.07
N PRO A 6 7.37 12.05 -18.78
CA PRO A 6 6.43 11.15 -18.15
C PRO A 6 7.16 10.36 -17.06
N LEU A 7 6.50 10.22 -15.91
CA LEU A 7 7.04 9.40 -14.83
C LEU A 7 7.12 7.95 -15.34
N PRO A 8 8.08 7.14 -14.86
CA PRO A 8 8.10 5.74 -15.23
C PRO A 8 6.81 5.05 -14.71
N PRO A 9 6.28 4.02 -15.41
CA PRO A 9 4.96 3.46 -15.14
C PRO A 9 4.74 3.00 -13.69
N TRP A 10 5.79 2.49 -13.03
CA TRP A 10 5.76 2.07 -11.64
C TRP A 10 5.52 3.24 -10.67
N LEU A 11 5.99 4.45 -11.01
CA LEU A 11 5.82 5.65 -10.20
C LEU A 11 4.41 6.24 -10.35
N GLU A 12 3.82 6.17 -11.55
CA GLU A 12 2.40 6.49 -11.76
C GLU A 12 1.50 5.52 -10.99
N HIS A 13 1.82 4.23 -11.05
CA HIS A 13 1.12 3.18 -10.30
C HIS A 13 1.21 3.41 -8.79
N THR A 14 2.40 3.75 -8.30
CA THR A 14 2.64 4.16 -6.90
C THR A 14 1.74 5.32 -6.49
N ALA A 15 1.68 6.39 -7.30
CA ALA A 15 0.86 7.56 -7.01
C ALA A 15 -0.63 7.19 -6.91
N LEU A 16 -1.12 6.31 -7.79
CA LEU A 16 -2.49 5.82 -7.76
C LEU A 16 -2.78 4.97 -6.52
N VAL A 17 -1.89 4.03 -6.16
CA VAL A 17 -1.99 3.23 -4.93
C VAL A 17 -2.10 4.14 -3.71
N LYS A 18 -1.20 5.11 -3.59
CA LYS A 18 -1.20 6.09 -2.48
C LYS A 18 -2.48 6.90 -2.42
N LYS A 19 -3.00 7.33 -3.58
CA LYS A 19 -4.29 8.04 -3.66
C LYS A 19 -5.41 7.15 -3.13
N LYS A 20 -5.52 5.91 -3.62
CA LYS A 20 -6.56 4.95 -3.24
C LYS A 20 -6.50 4.56 -1.76
N MET A 21 -5.31 4.40 -1.20
CA MET A 21 -5.10 4.20 0.24
C MET A 21 -5.71 5.34 1.05
N LYS A 22 -5.39 6.59 0.70
CA LYS A 22 -5.93 7.77 1.38
C LYS A 22 -7.45 7.91 1.22
N GLU A 23 -7.98 7.64 0.02
CA GLU A 23 -9.44 7.63 -0.24
C GLU A 23 -10.17 6.63 0.66
N ARG A 24 -9.52 5.51 1.03
CA ARG A 24 -10.05 4.50 1.95
C ARG A 24 -9.76 4.79 3.43
N GLY A 25 -9.20 5.94 3.75
CA GLY A 25 -8.91 6.36 5.12
C GLY A 25 -7.62 5.82 5.72
N PHE A 26 -6.78 5.12 4.94
CA PHE A 26 -5.46 4.71 5.42
C PHE A 26 -4.56 5.92 5.59
N LYS A 27 -3.77 5.89 6.65
CA LYS A 27 -2.73 6.88 6.94
C LYS A 27 -1.37 6.21 6.86
N MET A 28 -0.38 6.90 6.30
CA MET A 28 0.99 6.43 6.33
C MET A 28 1.45 6.39 7.80
N ALA A 29 1.85 5.21 8.27
CA ALA A 29 2.17 4.97 9.67
C ALA A 29 3.67 5.09 9.94
N ASP A 30 4.49 4.75 8.95
CA ASP A 30 5.93 4.66 9.08
C ASP A 30 6.67 5.30 7.91
N ARG A 31 7.97 5.50 8.09
CA ARG A 31 8.86 5.95 7.02
C ARG A 31 9.04 4.80 6.01
N VAL A 32 9.29 5.15 4.75
CA VAL A 32 9.66 4.18 3.71
C VAL A 32 10.85 3.34 4.21
N GLN A 33 10.86 2.04 3.91
CA GLN A 33 11.89 1.07 4.28
C GLN A 33 12.43 0.34 3.04
N ILE A 34 13.52 -0.40 3.23
CA ILE A 34 14.09 -1.29 2.20
C ILE A 34 13.18 -2.51 2.05
N CYS A 35 12.74 -2.79 0.82
CA CYS A 35 11.98 -3.98 0.52
C CYS A 35 12.88 -5.22 0.55
N SER A 36 12.52 -6.21 1.36
CA SER A 36 13.26 -7.48 1.45
C SER A 36 13.23 -8.33 0.17
N GLN A 37 12.35 -8.05 -0.80
CA GLN A 37 12.26 -8.80 -2.05
C GLN A 37 13.10 -8.18 -3.18
N CYS A 38 13.04 -6.86 -3.37
CA CYS A 38 13.72 -6.20 -4.48
C CYS A 38 14.91 -5.32 -4.06
N GLY A 39 15.15 -5.13 -2.75
CA GLY A 39 16.26 -4.32 -2.24
C GLY A 39 16.06 -2.81 -2.32
N GLU A 40 14.96 -2.34 -2.92
CA GLU A 40 14.70 -0.91 -3.12
C GLU A 40 14.07 -0.25 -1.89
N TYR A 41 14.40 1.02 -1.67
CA TYR A 41 13.82 1.86 -0.60
C TYR A 41 12.41 2.34 -0.98
N ALA A 42 11.46 1.42 -1.00
CA ALA A 42 10.11 1.64 -1.50
C ALA A 42 9.01 0.92 -0.69
N GLU A 43 9.35 0.26 0.43
CA GLU A 43 8.36 -0.40 1.28
C GLU A 43 7.69 0.61 2.23
N GLU A 44 6.38 0.74 2.14
CA GLU A 44 5.60 1.69 2.93
C GLU A 44 4.56 0.97 3.78
N THR A 45 4.36 1.46 5.01
CA THR A 45 3.35 0.97 5.93
C THR A 45 2.20 1.95 6.05
N TRP A 46 0.99 1.43 5.90
CA TRP A 46 -0.28 2.15 5.88
C TRP A 46 -1.21 1.56 6.93
N SER A 47 -1.74 2.39 7.82
CA SER A 47 -2.64 1.96 8.88
C SER A 47 -4.01 2.60 8.73
N LEU A 48 -5.04 1.77 8.78
CA LEU A 48 -6.43 2.15 8.93
C LEU A 48 -6.86 1.84 10.37
N LYS A 49 -7.13 2.89 11.14
CA LYS A 49 -7.74 2.72 12.46
C LYS A 49 -9.22 2.41 12.26
N GLY A 50 -9.66 1.23 12.68
CA GLY A 50 -11.07 0.91 12.74
C GLY A 50 -11.78 1.74 13.81
N GLY A 51 -13.01 2.17 13.53
CA GLY A 51 -13.94 2.63 14.57
C GLY A 51 -14.39 1.48 15.47
N GLN A 52 -15.26 1.76 16.45
CA GLN A 52 -15.84 0.72 17.31
C GLN A 52 -16.49 -0.38 16.45
N GLY A 53 -15.93 -1.59 16.50
CA GLY A 53 -16.48 -2.79 15.86
C GLY A 53 -15.99 -3.13 14.45
N LEU A 54 -15.34 -2.23 13.72
CA LEU A 54 -14.91 -2.50 12.32
C LEU A 54 -13.51 -3.13 12.19
N GLY A 55 -12.73 -3.16 13.27
CA GLY A 55 -11.36 -3.68 13.28
C GLY A 55 -10.39 -2.79 12.48
N GLY A 56 -9.14 -2.71 12.93
CA GLY A 56 -8.08 -2.00 12.21
C GLY A 56 -7.57 -2.81 11.02
N ARG A 57 -6.82 -2.16 10.14
CA ARG A 57 -6.04 -2.84 9.11
C ARG A 57 -4.71 -2.14 8.89
N ASP A 58 -3.62 -2.87 8.98
CA ASP A 58 -2.30 -2.40 8.57
C ASP A 58 -1.94 -3.05 7.23
N ILE A 59 -1.31 -2.31 6.33
CA ILE A 59 -0.80 -2.81 5.05
C ILE A 59 0.64 -2.38 4.90
N CYS A 60 1.52 -3.32 4.59
CA CYS A 60 2.90 -3.04 4.24
C CYS A 60 3.10 -3.42 2.77
N ALA A 61 3.51 -2.48 1.93
CA ALA A 61 3.60 -2.69 0.50
C ALA A 61 4.82 -2.01 -0.12
N CYS A 62 5.51 -2.73 -1.01
CA CYS A 62 6.57 -2.17 -1.83
C CYS A 62 5.97 -1.48 -3.05
N MET A 63 6.19 -0.17 -3.13
CA MET A 63 5.74 0.66 -4.23
C MET A 63 6.52 0.41 -5.54
N ASN A 64 7.66 -0.29 -5.46
CA ASN A 64 8.44 -0.67 -6.64
C ASN A 64 8.04 -2.04 -7.21
N CYS A 65 8.13 -3.11 -6.42
CA CYS A 65 7.88 -4.48 -6.91
C CYS A 65 6.44 -4.97 -6.71
N GLY A 66 5.59 -4.21 -6.01
CA GLY A 66 4.18 -4.55 -5.80
C GLY A 66 3.90 -5.61 -4.73
N ARG A 67 4.94 -6.17 -4.07
CA ARG A 67 4.74 -7.07 -2.92
C ARG A 67 3.94 -6.34 -1.85
N ALA A 68 2.91 -6.99 -1.33
CA ALA A 68 2.16 -6.46 -0.20
C ALA A 68 1.79 -7.55 0.81
N ARG A 69 1.64 -7.09 2.05
CA ARG A 69 1.18 -7.83 3.22
C ARG A 69 0.10 -7.01 3.91
N SER A 70 -0.87 -7.67 4.53
CA SER A 70 -1.83 -6.96 5.37
C SER A 70 -2.08 -7.67 6.69
N TRP A 71 -2.42 -6.89 7.70
CA TRP A 71 -2.85 -7.37 9.01
C TRP A 71 -4.24 -6.85 9.28
N LYS A 72 -5.22 -7.74 9.41
CA LYS A 72 -6.60 -7.40 9.77
C LYS A 72 -6.81 -7.59 11.26
N GLY A 73 -7.42 -6.61 11.92
CA GLY A 73 -7.74 -6.63 13.36
C GLY A 73 -6.96 -5.60 14.17
N GLN A 74 -7.14 -5.61 15.49
CA GLN A 74 -6.44 -4.76 16.46
C GLN A 74 -5.85 -5.62 17.59
N GLY A 75 -4.72 -5.18 18.16
CA GLY A 75 -4.09 -5.85 19.29
C GLY A 75 -3.44 -7.20 18.94
N ALA A 76 -3.60 -8.18 19.83
CA ALA A 76 -2.95 -9.50 19.73
C ALA A 76 -3.60 -10.43 18.69
N ALA A 77 -4.87 -10.20 18.31
CA ALA A 77 -5.62 -11.03 17.37
C ALA A 77 -5.54 -10.51 15.92
N ARG A 78 -4.34 -10.12 15.47
CA ARG A 78 -4.13 -9.67 14.08
C ARG A 78 -3.92 -10.86 13.15
N LEU A 79 -4.75 -10.97 12.11
CA LEU A 79 -4.62 -11.97 11.06
C LEU A 79 -3.69 -11.44 9.96
N LEU A 80 -2.57 -12.12 9.70
CA LEU A 80 -1.66 -11.82 8.59
C LEU A 80 -2.21 -12.42 7.28
N GLU A 81 -2.22 -11.61 6.23
CA GLU A 81 -2.50 -12.00 4.85
C GLU A 81 -1.23 -11.75 4.02
N GLU A 82 -0.52 -12.82 3.63
CA GLU A 82 0.64 -12.79 2.72
C GLU A 82 0.63 -14.04 1.80
N PRO A 83 0.67 -13.89 0.46
CA PRO A 83 0.67 -12.63 -0.28
C PRO A 83 -0.67 -11.91 -0.20
N PHE A 84 -0.64 -10.58 -0.23
CA PHE A 84 -1.84 -9.75 -0.29
C PHE A 84 -1.94 -9.05 -1.65
N ASP A 85 -3.03 -9.27 -2.38
CA ASP A 85 -3.30 -8.54 -3.61
C ASP A 85 -3.79 -7.12 -3.30
N LEU A 86 -2.84 -6.21 -3.16
CA LEU A 86 -3.14 -4.81 -2.88
C LEU A 86 -3.88 -4.13 -4.04
N ILE A 87 -3.60 -4.52 -5.28
CA ILE A 87 -4.15 -3.85 -6.47
C ILE A 87 -5.61 -4.21 -6.62
N GLY A 88 -5.94 -5.50 -6.55
CA GLY A 88 -7.31 -5.98 -6.49
C GLY A 88 -8.04 -5.47 -5.26
N PHE A 89 -7.40 -5.47 -4.08
CA PHE A 89 -7.99 -4.89 -2.87
C PHE A 89 -8.41 -3.44 -3.11
N LEU A 90 -7.53 -2.60 -3.68
CA LEU A 90 -7.80 -1.18 -3.95
C LEU A 90 -8.77 -0.94 -5.13
N GLY A 91 -9.12 -1.98 -5.88
CA GLY A 91 -9.96 -1.88 -7.08
C GLY A 91 -9.27 -1.10 -8.20
N ILE A 92 -7.94 -1.16 -8.26
CA ILE A 92 -7.17 -0.57 -9.35
C ILE A 92 -7.26 -1.56 -10.50
N ALA A 93 -7.99 -1.19 -11.56
CA ALA A 93 -8.02 -2.00 -12.77
C ALA A 93 -6.61 -2.08 -13.36
N ALA A 94 -6.07 -3.29 -13.53
CA ALA A 94 -5.00 -3.49 -14.48
C ALA A 94 -5.54 -3.01 -15.82
N ARG A 95 -4.98 -1.93 -16.37
CA ARG A 95 -5.34 -1.50 -17.72
C ARG A 95 -4.97 -2.68 -18.63
N GLY A 96 -5.99 -3.34 -19.18
CA GLY A 96 -5.81 -4.33 -20.24
C GLY A 96 -5.22 -3.71 -21.49
#